data_AF-A0AAE0A5Y1-F1
#
_entry.id   AF-A0AAE0A5Y1-F1
#
_cell.length_a   1.000
_cell.length_b   1.000
_cell.length_c   1.000
_cell.angle_alpha   90.00
_cell.angle_beta   90.00
_cell.angle_gamma   90.00
#
_symmetry.space_group_name_H-M   'P 1'
#
loop_
_entity.id
_entity.type
_entity.pdbx_description
1 polymer ?
#
loop_
_entity_poly.entity_id
_entity_poly.type
_entity_poly.pdbx_seq_one_letter_code
_entity_poly.pdbx_strand_id
1 'polypeptide(L)'
;MKMFHEIQGTTFQVLHCWNELRHAPKWITESGMKNSKNSKTASPAIPDTKILGDAEVDNVEVMARPISRKAAKERLKKDKHRQVVSNITLVTLLIEEMKEEQKEKAKNRAELYSQIYIQEQERIKIEQERLRVDQENQNLKKEKICLKIIKNDERIMAMDTSNMPSMQAEYYKKLQMEIIAKEFGGGSSN
;
A
#
# COMPACT_ATOMS: atom_id res chain seq x y z
N MET A 1 16.81 -9.25 -6.95
CA MET A 1 15.57 -9.62 -7.69
C MET A 1 14.65 -10.57 -6.92
N LYS A 2 14.79 -10.71 -5.59
CA LYS A 2 13.80 -11.43 -4.77
C LYS A 2 12.48 -10.66 -4.62
N MET A 3 12.55 -9.32 -4.58
CA MET A 3 11.38 -8.47 -4.36
C MET A 3 10.23 -8.63 -5.37
N PHE A 4 10.49 -8.81 -6.67
CA PHE A 4 9.40 -8.95 -7.64
C PHE A 4 8.63 -10.28 -7.49
N HIS A 5 9.36 -11.37 -7.26
CA HIS A 5 8.78 -12.69 -7.08
C HIS A 5 8.00 -12.80 -5.77
N GLU A 6 8.51 -12.15 -4.72
CA GLU A 6 7.90 -12.14 -3.38
C GLU A 6 6.61 -11.29 -3.33
N ILE A 7 6.50 -10.25 -4.16
CA ILE A 7 5.31 -9.40 -4.24
C ILE A 7 4.25 -9.98 -5.20
N GLN A 8 4.67 -10.57 -6.33
CA GLN A 8 3.77 -10.96 -7.43
C GLN A 8 3.65 -12.48 -7.66
N GLY A 9 4.36 -13.30 -6.89
CA GLY A 9 4.30 -14.78 -6.96
C GLY A 9 4.82 -15.40 -8.26
N THR A 10 5.27 -14.58 -9.22
CA THR A 10 5.69 -15.00 -10.56
C THR A 10 7.10 -14.49 -10.85
N THR A 11 7.85 -15.22 -11.67
CA THR A 11 9.16 -14.75 -12.11
C THR A 11 8.96 -13.69 -13.21
N PHE A 12 9.79 -12.64 -13.21
CA PHE A 12 9.66 -11.58 -14.22
C PHE A 12 9.98 -12.17 -15.60
N GLN A 13 8.95 -12.41 -16.41
CA GLN A 13 9.06 -13.22 -17.64
C GLN A 13 10.02 -12.61 -18.66
N VAL A 14 10.15 -11.28 -18.70
CA VAL A 14 11.03 -10.55 -19.61
C VAL A 14 12.45 -10.39 -19.04
N LEU A 15 12.70 -10.85 -17.81
CA LEU A 15 14.02 -10.76 -17.18
C LEU A 15 15.08 -11.53 -17.97
N HIS A 16 14.69 -12.70 -18.46
CA HIS A 16 15.56 -13.55 -19.25
C HIS A 16 15.98 -12.83 -20.53
N CYS A 17 15.01 -12.31 -21.29
CA CYS A 17 15.25 -11.51 -22.49
C CYS A 17 16.13 -10.28 -22.20
N TRP A 18 15.91 -9.60 -21.07
CA TRP A 18 16.76 -8.48 -20.66
C TRP A 18 18.20 -8.91 -20.36
N ASN A 19 18.37 -10.00 -19.61
CA ASN A 19 19.69 -10.53 -19.26
C ASN A 19 20.48 -10.98 -20.50
N GLU A 20 19.81 -11.47 -21.53
CA GLU A 20 20.45 -11.83 -22.80
C GLU A 20 20.81 -10.60 -23.64
N LEU A 21 19.92 -9.60 -23.69
CA LEU A 21 20.10 -8.43 -24.56
C LEU A 21 20.97 -7.33 -23.96
N ARG A 22 21.20 -7.31 -22.64
CA ARG A 22 21.96 -6.25 -21.94
C ARG A 22 23.40 -6.11 -22.40
N HIS A 23 23.97 -7.14 -23.02
CA HIS A 23 25.33 -7.12 -23.57
C HIS A 23 25.37 -6.86 -25.08
N ALA A 24 24.21 -6.65 -25.72
CA ALA A 24 24.19 -6.41 -27.16
C ALA A 24 24.82 -5.04 -27.48
N PRO A 25 25.70 -4.95 -28.49
CA PRO A 25 26.48 -3.74 -28.79
C PRO A 25 25.61 -2.52 -29.06
N LYS A 26 24.39 -2.71 -29.58
CA LYS A 26 23.38 -1.67 -29.79
C LYS A 26 22.99 -0.90 -28.52
N TRP A 27 23.17 -1.50 -27.34
CA TRP A 27 22.86 -0.89 -26.05
C TRP A 27 24.13 -0.48 -25.26
N ILE A 28 25.31 -0.90 -25.70
CA ILE A 28 26.58 -0.59 -25.03
C ILE A 28 27.20 0.70 -25.59
N THR A 29 27.01 0.99 -26.89
CA THR A 29 27.65 2.14 -27.58
C THR A 29 27.22 3.51 -27.05
N GLU A 30 26.05 3.65 -26.41
CA GLU A 30 25.62 4.93 -25.83
C GLU A 30 26.32 5.28 -24.51
N SER A 31 26.98 4.31 -23.86
CA SER A 31 27.66 4.52 -22.57
C SER A 31 29.17 4.82 -22.68
N GLY A 32 29.75 4.77 -23.89
CA GLY A 32 31.21 4.76 -24.09
C GLY A 32 31.83 5.89 -24.93
N MET A 33 31.07 6.88 -25.43
CA MET A 33 31.65 7.95 -26.28
C MET A 33 31.84 9.26 -25.51
N LYS A 34 32.75 9.24 -24.55
CA LYS A 34 33.49 10.43 -24.11
C LYS A 34 34.96 10.06 -24.12
N ASN A 35 35.68 10.49 -25.17
CA ASN A 35 37.04 11.07 -25.12
C ASN A 35 37.68 11.11 -26.53
N SER A 36 37.72 12.33 -27.09
CA SER A 36 38.92 13.00 -27.63
C SER A 36 39.75 12.36 -28.77
N LYS A 37 39.76 13.09 -29.91
CA LYS A 37 40.91 13.64 -30.69
C LYS A 37 40.92 13.31 -32.20
N ASN A 38 40.77 14.40 -32.97
CA ASN A 38 41.44 14.77 -34.21
C ASN A 38 41.87 13.67 -35.21
N SER A 39 41.27 13.70 -36.40
CA SER A 39 42.03 13.69 -37.65
C SER A 39 41.20 14.30 -38.79
N LYS A 40 41.71 15.37 -39.37
CA LYS A 40 41.31 15.92 -40.67
C LYS A 40 42.15 15.23 -41.73
N THR A 41 41.54 14.56 -42.70
CA THR A 41 42.10 14.25 -44.04
C THR A 41 40.93 13.71 -44.89
N ALA A 42 40.33 14.55 -45.74
CA ALA A 42 40.67 14.71 -47.16
C ALA A 42 40.08 13.57 -48.03
N SER A 43 39.10 13.97 -48.86
CA SER A 43 38.58 13.20 -49.99
C SER A 43 39.69 12.69 -50.90
N PRO A 44 39.44 11.58 -51.61
CA PRO A 44 39.95 11.45 -52.98
C PRO A 44 38.81 11.40 -53.98
N ALA A 45 38.93 12.27 -54.97
CA ALA A 45 38.15 12.32 -56.18
C ALA A 45 38.34 11.07 -57.06
N ILE A 46 37.38 10.91 -57.98
CA ILE A 46 37.33 10.00 -59.12
C ILE A 46 38.62 10.05 -59.95
N PRO A 47 38.92 8.99 -60.74
CA PRO A 47 39.19 9.30 -62.15
C PRO A 47 38.33 8.46 -63.11
N ASP A 48 37.71 9.19 -64.03
CA ASP A 48 37.22 8.72 -65.31
C ASP A 48 38.37 8.08 -66.08
N THR A 49 38.11 6.99 -66.80
CA THR A 49 38.92 6.65 -67.97
C THR A 49 38.00 6.10 -69.06
N LYS A 50 37.85 6.91 -70.10
CA LYS A 50 37.30 6.57 -71.41
C LYS A 50 38.30 5.68 -72.17
N ILE A 51 37.79 4.78 -73.01
CA ILE A 51 38.32 4.30 -74.33
C ILE A 51 37.27 3.25 -74.78
N LEU A 52 36.27 3.61 -75.59
CA LEU A 52 36.25 3.59 -77.07
C LEU A 52 36.72 2.25 -77.67
N GLY A 53 35.76 1.42 -78.04
CA GLY A 53 35.92 0.21 -78.85
C GLY A 53 34.63 0.01 -79.62
N ASP A 54 34.62 0.54 -80.84
CA ASP A 54 33.57 0.53 -81.84
C ASP A 54 33.46 -0.87 -82.47
N ALA A 55 32.25 -1.41 -82.54
CA ALA A 55 31.85 -2.56 -83.37
C ALA A 55 30.32 -2.63 -83.44
N GLU A 56 29.79 -1.82 -84.33
CA GLU A 56 28.55 -1.96 -85.12
C GLU A 56 28.04 -3.42 -85.28
N VAL A 57 26.85 -3.76 -84.74
CA VAL A 57 25.73 -4.45 -85.45
C VAL A 57 24.39 -4.18 -84.74
N ASP A 58 23.48 -3.65 -85.53
CA ASP A 58 22.03 -3.46 -85.47
C ASP A 58 21.17 -4.55 -84.76
N ASN A 59 20.38 -4.16 -83.74
CA ASN A 59 18.96 -4.55 -83.64
C ASN A 59 18.20 -3.76 -82.55
N VAL A 60 17.08 -3.18 -82.97
CA VAL A 60 16.17 -2.36 -82.17
C VAL A 60 15.15 -3.25 -81.49
N GLU A 61 15.22 -3.39 -80.16
CA GLU A 61 14.03 -3.76 -79.38
C GLU A 61 14.00 -2.99 -78.06
N VAL A 62 13.16 -1.96 -78.04
CA VAL A 62 12.84 -1.14 -76.87
C VAL A 62 12.04 -2.00 -75.89
N MET A 63 12.74 -2.77 -75.04
CA MET A 63 12.15 -3.24 -73.80
C MET A 63 12.09 -2.07 -72.81
N ALA A 64 10.89 -1.52 -72.63
CA ALA A 64 10.59 -0.52 -71.62
C ALA A 64 11.11 -0.96 -70.24
N ARG A 65 11.88 -0.09 -69.58
CA ARG A 65 12.41 -0.30 -68.22
C ARG A 65 11.25 -0.63 -67.24
N PRO A 66 11.38 -1.64 -66.36
CA PRO A 66 10.38 -1.91 -65.34
C PRO A 66 10.23 -0.71 -64.39
N ILE A 67 8.99 -0.42 -64.02
CA ILE A 67 8.63 0.70 -63.15
C ILE A 67 9.50 0.69 -61.89
N SER A 68 10.11 1.84 -61.57
CA SER A 68 11.19 1.91 -60.58
C SER A 68 10.77 1.42 -59.18
N ARG A 69 11.67 0.70 -58.49
CA ARG A 69 11.57 0.31 -57.06
C ARG A 69 11.31 1.48 -56.08
N LYS A 70 11.35 2.72 -56.54
CA LYS A 70 11.30 3.95 -55.73
C LYS A 70 9.88 4.23 -55.19
N ALA A 71 8.85 4.07 -56.01
CA ALA A 71 7.44 4.31 -55.61
C ALA A 71 6.92 3.22 -54.64
N ALA A 72 7.25 1.95 -54.88
CA ALA A 72 6.88 0.85 -54.00
C ALA A 72 7.56 0.96 -52.61
N LYS A 73 8.83 1.37 -52.56
CA LYS A 73 9.57 1.56 -51.30
C LYS A 73 9.03 2.74 -50.49
N GLU A 74 8.53 3.79 -51.14
CA GLU A 74 7.90 4.93 -50.45
C GLU A 74 6.54 4.56 -49.85
N ARG A 75 5.69 3.83 -50.58
CA ARG A 75 4.42 3.31 -50.07
C ARG A 75 4.64 2.40 -48.85
N LEU A 76 5.59 1.48 -48.91
CA LEU A 76 5.92 0.60 -47.78
C LEU A 76 6.44 1.37 -46.55
N LYS A 77 7.18 2.47 -46.73
CA LYS A 77 7.62 3.33 -45.62
C LYS A 77 6.45 4.09 -44.98
N LYS A 78 5.53 4.61 -45.79
CA LYS A 78 4.31 5.28 -45.31
C LYS A 78 3.38 4.32 -44.55
N ASP A 79 3.21 3.10 -45.05
CA ASP A 79 2.42 2.06 -44.38
C ASP A 79 3.04 1.62 -43.05
N LYS A 80 4.37 1.42 -43.01
CA LYS A 80 5.09 1.13 -41.76
C LYS A 80 4.97 2.27 -40.75
N HIS A 81 5.13 3.51 -41.21
CA HIS A 81 4.97 4.68 -40.35
C HIS A 81 3.53 4.78 -39.81
N ARG A 82 2.52 4.55 -40.65
CA ARG A 82 1.11 4.53 -40.23
C ARG A 82 0.82 3.42 -39.24
N GLN A 83 1.39 2.23 -39.42
CA GLN A 83 1.28 1.12 -38.47
C GLN A 83 1.95 1.44 -37.13
N VAL A 84 3.15 2.04 -37.15
CA VAL A 84 3.86 2.47 -35.94
C VAL A 84 3.06 3.53 -35.19
N VAL A 85 2.55 4.56 -35.87
CA VAL A 85 1.69 5.58 -35.26
C VAL A 85 0.41 4.96 -34.69
N SER A 86 -0.24 4.06 -35.42
CA SER A 86 -1.43 3.33 -34.94
C SER A 86 -1.16 2.52 -33.68
N ASN A 87 -0.02 1.83 -33.61
CA ASN A 87 0.38 1.05 -32.44
C ASN A 87 0.71 1.95 -31.24
N ILE A 88 1.37 3.09 -31.47
CA ILE A 88 1.64 4.09 -30.41
C ILE A 88 0.33 4.65 -29.84
N THR A 89 -0.67 4.92 -30.70
CA THR A 89 -2.00 5.37 -30.24
C THR A 89 -2.71 4.29 -29.42
N LEU A 90 -2.69 3.03 -29.85
CA LEU A 90 -3.27 1.91 -29.11
C LEU A 90 -2.61 1.75 -27.72
N VAL A 91 -1.28 1.81 -27.66
CA VAL A 91 -0.54 1.70 -26.40
C VAL A 91 -0.85 2.87 -25.46
N THR A 92 -0.99 4.09 -25.99
CA THR A 92 -1.35 5.27 -25.19
C THR A 92 -2.72 5.12 -24.54
N LEU A 93 -3.73 4.66 -25.30
CA LEU A 93 -5.08 4.42 -24.78
C LEU A 93 -5.10 3.35 -23.69
N LEU A 94 -4.34 2.24 -23.88
CA LEU A 94 -4.23 1.19 -22.87
C LEU A 94 -3.57 1.71 -21.56
N ILE A 95 -2.55 2.56 -21.67
CA ILE A 95 -1.90 3.16 -20.50
C ILE A 95 -2.87 4.09 -19.75
N GLU A 96 -3.69 4.86 -20.47
CA GLU A 96 -4.71 5.72 -19.87
C GLU A 96 -5.78 4.91 -19.14
N GLU A 97 -6.26 3.81 -19.75
CA GLU A 97 -7.20 2.88 -19.13
C GLU A 97 -6.61 2.27 -17.83
N MET A 98 -5.37 1.80 -17.87
CA MET A 98 -4.68 1.28 -16.69
C MET A 98 -4.51 2.34 -15.59
N LYS A 99 -4.27 3.61 -15.95
CA LYS A 99 -4.15 4.70 -14.98
C LYS A 99 -5.48 5.00 -14.30
N GLU A 100 -6.58 5.03 -15.05
CA GLU A 100 -7.90 5.26 -14.47
C GLU A 100 -8.33 4.09 -13.58
N GLU A 101 -8.05 2.85 -13.98
CA GLU A 101 -8.30 1.67 -13.15
C GLU A 101 -7.51 1.74 -11.82
N GLN A 102 -6.25 2.17 -11.85
CA GLN A 102 -5.43 2.33 -10.65
C GLN A 102 -5.93 3.46 -9.76
N LYS A 103 -6.37 4.58 -10.35
CA LYS A 103 -6.95 5.70 -9.61
C LYS A 103 -8.25 5.27 -8.92
N GLU A 104 -9.08 4.49 -9.60
CA GLU A 104 -10.32 3.96 -9.02
C GLU A 104 -10.04 2.98 -7.90
N LYS A 105 -9.09 2.05 -8.08
CA LYS A 105 -8.61 1.18 -7.00
C LYS A 105 -8.08 1.97 -5.80
N ALA A 106 -7.40 3.08 -6.03
CA ALA A 106 -6.89 3.95 -4.96
C ALA A 106 -8.02 4.66 -4.20
N LYS A 107 -9.05 5.17 -4.90
CA LYS A 107 -10.24 5.74 -4.27
C LYS A 107 -10.97 4.70 -3.43
N ASN A 108 -11.25 3.52 -3.98
CA ASN A 108 -11.93 2.43 -3.27
C ASN A 108 -11.16 2.01 -2.01
N ARG A 109 -9.83 1.97 -2.08
CA ARG A 109 -8.99 1.73 -0.90
C ARG A 109 -9.11 2.84 0.13
N ALA A 110 -9.05 4.10 -0.29
CA ALA A 110 -9.17 5.24 0.60
C ALA A 110 -10.54 5.29 1.30
N GLU A 111 -11.62 5.00 0.57
CA GLU A 111 -12.97 4.89 1.10
C GLU A 111 -13.09 3.75 2.12
N LEU A 112 -12.53 2.57 1.80
CA LEU A 112 -12.48 1.44 2.72
C LEU A 112 -11.75 1.80 4.03
N TYR A 113 -10.58 2.43 3.95
CA TYR A 113 -9.84 2.86 5.13
C TYR A 113 -10.58 3.92 5.94
N SER A 114 -11.24 4.87 5.27
CA SER A 114 -12.09 5.86 5.94
C SER A 114 -13.23 5.21 6.71
N GLN A 115 -13.92 4.23 6.10
CA GLN A 115 -15.00 3.50 6.73
C GLN A 115 -14.52 2.66 7.92
N ILE A 116 -13.41 1.94 7.77
CA ILE A 116 -12.80 1.17 8.87
C ILE A 116 -12.42 2.10 10.03
N TYR A 117 -11.83 3.27 9.73
CA TYR A 117 -11.47 4.23 10.75
C TYR A 117 -12.69 4.72 11.54
N ILE A 118 -13.80 5.05 10.86
CA ILE A 118 -15.04 5.47 11.52
C ILE A 118 -15.59 4.35 12.42
N GLN A 119 -15.64 3.12 11.90
CA GLN A 119 -16.12 1.96 12.67
C GLN A 119 -15.24 1.69 13.91
N GLU A 120 -13.93 1.86 13.79
CA GLU A 120 -13.00 1.68 14.90
C GLU A 120 -13.22 2.77 15.97
N GLN A 121 -13.42 4.02 15.56
CA GLN A 121 -13.76 5.11 16.49
C GLN A 121 -15.09 4.83 17.22
N GLU A 122 -16.10 4.30 16.54
CA GLU A 122 -17.35 3.90 17.17
C GLU A 122 -17.17 2.73 18.14
N ARG A 123 -16.38 1.72 17.79
CA ARG A 123 -16.04 0.60 18.68
C ARG A 123 -15.35 1.07 19.94
N ILE A 124 -14.33 1.92 19.81
CA ILE A 124 -13.61 2.50 20.95
C ILE A 124 -14.56 3.28 21.86
N LYS A 125 -15.46 4.10 21.30
CA LYS A 125 -16.45 4.83 22.10
C LYS A 125 -17.40 3.91 22.85
N ILE A 126 -17.91 2.86 22.20
CA ILE A 126 -18.78 1.88 22.84
C ILE A 126 -18.04 1.16 23.97
N GLU A 127 -16.78 0.79 23.76
CA GLU A 127 -15.97 0.11 24.76
C GLU A 127 -15.64 1.01 25.97
N GLN A 128 -15.30 2.28 25.74
CA GLN A 128 -15.12 3.27 26.79
C GLN A 128 -16.38 3.45 27.63
N GLU A 129 -17.54 3.54 26.99
CA GLU A 129 -18.83 3.67 27.69
C GLU A 129 -19.15 2.41 28.51
N ARG A 130 -18.89 1.22 27.97
CA ARG A 130 -19.06 -0.04 28.73
C ARG A 130 -18.18 -0.08 29.97
N LEU A 131 -16.90 0.29 29.84
CA LEU A 131 -15.98 0.35 30.97
C LEU A 131 -16.44 1.36 32.03
N ARG A 132 -16.97 2.52 31.61
CA ARG A 132 -17.53 3.52 32.51
C ARG A 132 -18.72 2.97 33.30
N VAL A 133 -19.68 2.35 32.60
CA VAL A 133 -20.86 1.74 33.21
C VAL A 133 -20.46 0.60 34.17
N ASP A 134 -19.49 -0.23 33.80
CA ASP A 134 -19.00 -1.30 34.65
C ASP A 134 -18.34 -0.77 35.92
N GLN A 135 -17.54 0.29 35.82
CA GLN A 135 -16.94 0.95 36.97
C GLN A 135 -18.00 1.55 37.91
N GLU A 136 -19.00 2.22 37.36
CA GLU A 136 -20.12 2.77 38.13
C GLU A 136 -20.92 1.66 38.81
N ASN A 137 -21.21 0.57 38.11
CA ASN A 137 -21.87 -0.61 38.68
C ASN A 137 -21.07 -1.25 39.82
N GLN A 138 -19.74 -1.32 39.70
CA GLN A 138 -18.89 -1.80 40.78
C GLN A 138 -18.94 -0.85 42.00
N ASN A 139 -18.90 0.45 41.77
CA ASN A 139 -19.01 1.45 42.84
C ASN A 139 -20.36 1.36 43.55
N LEU A 140 -21.46 1.28 42.79
CA LEU A 140 -22.81 1.12 43.33
C LEU A 140 -22.96 -0.20 44.12
N LYS A 141 -22.33 -1.28 43.68
CA LYS A 141 -22.28 -2.55 44.43
C LYS A 141 -21.56 -2.38 45.76
N LYS A 142 -20.40 -1.72 45.77
CA LYS A 142 -19.63 -1.43 47.01
C LYS A 142 -20.46 -0.57 47.96
N GLU A 143 -21.05 0.50 47.46
CA GLU A 143 -21.91 1.40 48.25
C GLU A 143 -23.11 0.66 48.85
N LYS A 144 -23.80 -0.18 48.07
CA LYS A 144 -24.89 -1.04 48.57
C LYS A 144 -24.43 -1.99 49.68
N ILE A 145 -23.22 -2.53 49.61
CA ILE A 145 -22.65 -3.37 50.67
C ILE A 145 -22.36 -2.52 51.91
N CYS A 146 -21.71 -1.36 51.74
CA CYS A 146 -21.44 -0.44 52.86
C CYS A 146 -22.72 -0.02 53.57
N LEU A 147 -23.77 0.36 52.82
CA LEU A 147 -25.07 0.72 53.40
C LEU A 147 -25.73 -0.43 54.17
N LYS A 148 -25.60 -1.67 53.68
CA LYS A 148 -26.09 -2.85 54.41
C LYS A 148 -25.32 -3.08 55.71
N ILE A 149 -24.00 -2.88 55.70
CA ILE A 149 -23.16 -2.97 56.88
C ILE A 149 -23.58 -1.91 57.89
N ILE A 150 -23.65 -0.63 57.48
CA ILE A 150 -24.08 0.48 58.34
C ILE A 150 -25.45 0.20 58.96
N LYS A 151 -26.43 -0.21 58.17
CA LYS A 151 -27.78 -0.53 58.69
C LYS A 151 -27.76 -1.69 59.69
N ASN A 152 -26.90 -2.69 59.49
CA ASN A 152 -26.76 -3.79 60.44
C ASN A 152 -26.04 -3.33 61.71
N ASP A 153 -25.01 -2.50 61.58
CA ASP A 153 -24.26 -1.92 62.70
C ASP A 153 -25.19 -1.03 63.54
N GLU A 154 -26.01 -0.17 62.92
CA GLU A 154 -27.06 0.62 63.58
C GLU A 154 -28.05 -0.28 64.35
N ARG A 155 -28.50 -1.38 63.73
CA ARG A 155 -29.40 -2.34 64.39
C ARG A 155 -28.75 -3.01 65.60
N ILE A 156 -27.45 -3.34 65.52
CA ILE A 156 -26.70 -3.93 66.64
C ILE A 156 -26.51 -2.89 67.75
N MET A 157 -26.16 -1.65 67.41
CA MET A 157 -25.97 -0.56 68.35
C MET A 157 -27.26 -0.17 69.08
N ALA A 158 -28.41 -0.25 68.41
CA ALA A 158 -29.72 0.03 68.99
C ALA A 158 -30.32 -1.12 69.83
N MET A 159 -29.69 -2.31 69.84
CA MET A 159 -30.18 -3.46 70.59
C MET A 159 -30.04 -3.23 72.11
N ASP A 160 -31.17 -3.22 72.82
CA ASP A 160 -31.17 -3.20 74.28
C ASP A 160 -30.75 -4.57 74.83
N THR A 161 -29.77 -4.58 75.73
CA THR A 161 -29.21 -5.79 76.34
C THR A 161 -29.66 -6.01 77.79
N SER A 162 -30.48 -5.11 78.33
CA SER A 162 -30.87 -5.10 79.74
C SER A 162 -31.79 -6.27 80.11
N ASN A 163 -32.62 -6.74 79.17
CA ASN A 163 -33.63 -7.79 79.39
C ASN A 163 -33.26 -9.14 78.74
N MET A 164 -32.00 -9.36 78.36
CA MET A 164 -31.55 -10.58 77.68
C MET A 164 -30.76 -11.53 78.61
N PRO A 165 -30.71 -12.85 78.34
CA PRO A 165 -29.84 -13.77 79.08
C PRO A 165 -28.37 -13.36 79.03
N SER A 166 -27.60 -13.60 80.11
CA SER A 166 -26.21 -13.08 80.27
C SER A 166 -25.32 -13.34 79.05
N MET A 167 -25.29 -14.58 78.55
CA MET A 167 -24.47 -14.96 77.40
C MET A 167 -24.84 -14.18 76.12
N GLN A 168 -26.13 -13.93 75.90
CA GLN A 168 -26.61 -13.18 74.74
C GLN A 168 -26.33 -11.68 74.90
N ALA A 169 -26.51 -11.14 76.12
CA ALA A 169 -26.19 -9.75 76.44
C ALA A 169 -24.69 -9.45 76.22
N GLU A 170 -23.81 -10.32 76.71
CA GLU A 170 -22.36 -10.22 76.51
C GLU A 170 -21.98 -10.28 75.03
N TYR A 171 -22.62 -11.17 74.26
CA TYR A 171 -22.41 -11.27 72.81
C TYR A 171 -22.70 -9.96 72.08
N TYR A 172 -23.88 -9.35 72.32
CA TYR A 172 -24.23 -8.09 71.68
C TYR A 172 -23.38 -6.91 72.17
N LYS A 173 -23.06 -6.84 73.47
CA LYS A 173 -22.12 -5.84 74.00
C LYS A 173 -20.75 -5.92 73.32
N LYS A 174 -20.24 -7.12 73.07
CA LYS A 174 -18.99 -7.32 72.33
C LYS A 174 -19.07 -6.79 70.90
N LEU A 175 -20.15 -7.09 70.17
CA LEU A 175 -20.35 -6.56 68.81
C LEU A 175 -20.46 -5.03 68.78
N GLN A 176 -21.16 -4.43 69.75
CA GLN A 176 -21.26 -2.98 69.88
C GLN A 176 -19.88 -2.34 70.09
N MET A 177 -19.04 -2.93 70.96
CA MET A 177 -17.67 -2.46 71.15
C MET A 177 -16.82 -2.61 69.88
N GLU A 178 -16.96 -3.69 69.12
CA GLU A 178 -16.24 -3.89 67.86
C GLU A 178 -16.61 -2.84 66.81
N ILE A 179 -17.91 -2.49 66.71
CA ILE A 179 -18.40 -1.42 65.82
C ILE A 179 -17.79 -0.07 66.25
N ILE A 180 -17.84 0.26 67.55
CA ILE A 180 -17.21 1.50 68.07
C ILE A 180 -15.71 1.51 67.75
N ALA A 181 -15.00 0.40 67.97
CA ALA A 181 -13.57 0.31 67.69
C ALA A 181 -13.25 0.45 66.20
N LYS A 182 -14.11 -0.05 65.31
CA LYS A 182 -13.96 0.11 63.86
C LYS A 182 -14.15 1.57 63.42
N GLU A 183 -15.16 2.26 63.96
CA GLU A 183 -15.45 3.66 63.60
C GLU A 183 -14.46 4.66 64.21
N PHE A 184 -13.98 4.41 65.44
CA PHE A 184 -13.10 5.35 66.17
C PHE A 184 -11.63 4.92 66.23
N GLY A 185 -11.30 3.66 65.98
CA GLY A 185 -9.94 3.12 66.04
C GLY A 185 -9.19 3.10 64.69
N GLY A 186 -9.89 3.31 63.57
CA GLY A 186 -9.29 3.38 62.23
C GLY A 186 -8.58 4.69 61.90
N GLY A 187 -8.67 5.72 62.75
CA GLY A 187 -8.10 7.05 62.53
C GLY A 187 -6.69 7.28 63.07
N SER A 188 -6.00 6.25 63.57
CA SER A 188 -4.66 6.39 64.15
C SER A 188 -3.67 5.38 63.54
N SER A 189 -3.37 5.56 62.25
CA SER A 189 -2.08 5.19 61.65
C SER A 189 -1.99 5.69 60.21
N ASN A 190 -0.95 6.50 59.99
CA ASN A 190 -0.42 7.11 58.75
C ASN A 190 -0.99 8.46 58.33
#